data_AF-A0A409VUN2-F1
#
_entry.id   AF-A0A409VUN2-F1
#
_cell.length_a   1.000
_cell.length_b   1.000
_cell.length_c   1.000
_cell.angle_alpha   90.00
_cell.angle_beta   90.00
_cell.angle_gamma   90.00
#
_symmetry.space_group_name_H-M   'P 1'
#
loop_
_entity.id
_entity.type
_entity.pdbx_description
1 polymer ?
#
loop_
_entity_poly.entity_id
_entity_poly.type
_entity_poly.pdbx_seq_one_letter_code
_entity_poly.pdbx_strand_id
1 'polypeptide(L)'
;MNLTIFDDQDLAHITYNGTWVKGGTPQNFRNTLTSSTTVGDSFIARFNGDSIRVYTTIDNTSAGVITSYSADGLLPEEVAYPTVQERMLDNLIWQSPILQPGDHTLRVQIVKVNNGSGVGSGEGTVWFDYFVVEDPAATATATPSSQPSVAMDHYKRNNVAAIVGGTVAGMVVILAGVVLVFFRARRRAAKFY
;
A
#
# COMPACT_ATOMS: atom_id res chain seq x y z
N MET A 1 7.37 0.48 10.37
CA MET A 1 7.21 0.00 8.98
C MET A 1 5.73 0.01 8.67
N ASN A 2 5.33 0.79 7.68
CA ASN A 2 3.96 0.85 7.19
C ASN A 2 3.92 0.27 5.78
N LEU A 3 2.86 -0.48 5.46
CA LEU A 3 2.63 -1.04 4.13
C LEU A 3 1.38 -0.40 3.55
N THR A 4 1.54 0.17 2.36
CA THR A 4 0.43 0.71 1.58
C THR A 4 0.24 -0.15 0.35
N ILE A 5 -0.99 -0.60 0.11
CA ILE A 5 -1.35 -1.35 -1.09
C ILE A 5 -2.25 -0.47 -1.95
N PHE A 6 -1.87 -0.26 -3.20
CA PHE A 6 -2.76 0.35 -4.19
C PHE A 6 -3.00 -0.58 -5.38
N ASP A 7 -4.20 -0.44 -5.90
CA ASP A 7 -4.80 -1.26 -6.94
C ASP A 7 -4.34 -0.86 -8.34
N ASP A 8 -4.34 -1.77 -9.30
CA ASP A 8 -4.05 -1.46 -10.71
C ASP A 8 -5.02 -0.42 -11.31
N GLN A 9 -6.21 -0.22 -10.71
CA GLN A 9 -7.17 0.81 -11.10
C GLN A 9 -7.08 2.10 -10.29
N ASP A 10 -6.09 2.25 -9.40
CA ASP A 10 -5.91 3.49 -8.65
C ASP A 10 -5.26 4.57 -9.54
N LEU A 11 -6.08 5.22 -10.36
CA LEU A 11 -5.66 6.24 -11.32
C LEU A 11 -5.14 7.53 -10.67
N ALA A 12 -5.24 7.68 -9.35
CA ALA A 12 -4.55 8.76 -8.64
C ALA A 12 -3.03 8.49 -8.55
N HIS A 13 -2.64 7.21 -8.53
CA HIS A 13 -1.25 6.75 -8.44
C HIS A 13 -0.71 6.27 -9.79
N ILE A 14 -1.56 5.74 -10.67
CA ILE A 14 -1.15 5.08 -11.91
C ILE A 14 -1.62 5.85 -13.14
N THR A 15 -0.70 6.12 -14.06
CA THR A 15 -1.00 6.67 -15.39
C THR A 15 -0.56 5.69 -16.46
N TYR A 16 -1.53 5.17 -17.23
CA TYR A 16 -1.29 4.29 -18.37
C TYR A 16 -1.09 5.08 -19.66
N ASN A 17 -0.16 4.64 -20.49
CA ASN A 17 0.12 5.15 -21.83
C ASN A 17 0.11 4.00 -22.83
N GLY A 18 -0.78 4.08 -23.82
CA GLY A 18 -0.99 3.02 -24.81
C GLY A 18 -2.40 2.44 -24.75
N THR A 19 -2.55 1.20 -25.21
CA THR A 19 -3.82 0.47 -25.27
C THR A 19 -3.88 -0.59 -24.18
N TRP A 20 -4.48 -0.21 -23.06
CA TRP A 20 -4.62 -1.08 -21.90
C TRP A 20 -6.05 -1.60 -21.78
N VAL A 21 -6.18 -2.89 -21.47
CA VAL A 21 -7.45 -3.58 -21.25
C VAL A 21 -7.60 -3.92 -19.78
N LYS A 22 -8.83 -3.77 -19.29
CA LYS A 22 -9.21 -4.16 -17.94
C LYS A 22 -9.80 -5.57 -17.96
N GLY A 23 -9.39 -6.39 -17.00
CA GLY A 23 -9.94 -7.68 -16.68
C GLY A 23 -10.18 -7.83 -15.17
N GLY A 24 -10.03 -9.05 -14.69
CA GLY A 24 -10.15 -9.39 -13.27
C GLY A 24 -11.29 -10.36 -12.98
N THR A 25 -11.11 -11.12 -11.92
CA THR A 25 -12.08 -12.09 -11.38
C THR A 25 -12.21 -11.86 -9.88
N PRO A 26 -13.21 -12.46 -9.19
CA PRO A 26 -13.33 -12.34 -7.73
C PRO A 26 -12.13 -12.82 -6.91
N GLN A 27 -11.14 -13.47 -7.53
CA GLN A 27 -9.91 -13.93 -6.90
C GLN A 27 -8.78 -12.89 -6.95
N ASN A 28 -8.90 -11.87 -7.80
CA ASN A 28 -7.92 -10.80 -7.95
C ASN A 28 -8.09 -9.72 -6.89
N PHE A 29 -7.04 -8.95 -6.63
CA PHE A 29 -7.14 -7.84 -5.70
C PHE A 29 -8.18 -6.86 -6.23
N ARG A 30 -9.20 -6.59 -5.39
CA ARG A 30 -10.38 -5.78 -5.72
C ARG A 30 -11.09 -6.18 -7.03
N ASN A 31 -10.92 -7.42 -7.46
CA ASN A 31 -11.49 -8.02 -8.65
C ASN A 31 -11.05 -7.34 -9.96
N THR A 32 -9.87 -6.74 -10.01
CA THR A 32 -9.37 -6.00 -11.15
C THR A 32 -8.03 -6.53 -11.62
N LEU A 33 -7.80 -6.38 -12.92
CA LEU A 33 -6.52 -6.60 -13.57
C LEU A 33 -6.38 -5.62 -14.72
N THR A 34 -5.16 -5.21 -15.03
CA THR A 34 -4.86 -4.41 -16.22
C THR A 34 -3.74 -5.04 -17.02
N SER A 35 -3.89 -5.07 -18.34
CA SER A 35 -2.91 -5.64 -19.24
C SER A 35 -2.86 -4.92 -20.57
N SER A 36 -1.78 -5.14 -21.33
CA SER A 36 -1.65 -4.74 -22.72
C SER A 36 -0.95 -5.84 -23.51
N THR A 37 -1.39 -6.05 -24.74
CA THR A 37 -0.74 -6.93 -25.73
C THR A 37 0.10 -6.15 -26.75
N THR A 38 0.35 -4.85 -26.50
CA THR A 38 1.09 -3.97 -27.41
C THR A 38 2.48 -3.68 -26.85
N VAL A 39 3.53 -4.09 -27.58
CA VAL A 39 4.91 -3.75 -27.25
C VAL A 39 5.09 -2.22 -27.29
N GLY A 40 5.72 -1.68 -26.25
CA GLY A 40 5.91 -0.24 -26.09
C GLY A 40 4.90 0.42 -25.15
N ASP A 41 3.76 -0.21 -24.90
CA ASP A 41 2.81 0.28 -23.90
C ASP A 41 3.46 0.30 -22.53
N SER A 42 3.16 1.35 -21.77
CA SER A 42 3.80 1.58 -20.47
C SER A 42 2.85 2.23 -19.48
N PHE A 43 3.15 2.10 -18.20
CA PHE A 43 2.53 2.93 -17.17
C PHE A 43 3.57 3.50 -16.22
N ILE A 44 3.19 4.59 -15.54
CA ILE A 44 3.93 5.17 -14.44
C ILE A 44 3.10 5.03 -13.17
N ALA A 45 3.65 4.37 -12.17
CA ALA A 45 3.12 4.33 -10.81
C ALA A 45 3.89 5.32 -9.94
N ARG A 46 3.18 6.21 -9.25
CA ARG A 46 3.74 7.16 -8.28
C ARG A 46 3.52 6.64 -6.88
N PHE A 47 4.53 6.71 -6.02
CA PHE A 47 4.42 6.23 -4.65
C PHE A 47 5.24 7.08 -3.68
N ASN A 48 4.86 7.05 -2.41
CA ASN A 48 5.62 7.63 -1.30
C ASN A 48 6.08 6.51 -0.36
N GLY A 49 7.39 6.30 -0.24
CA GLY A 49 7.97 5.19 0.52
C GLY A 49 9.47 5.04 0.24
N ASP A 50 10.05 3.89 0.58
CA ASP A 50 11.44 3.54 0.25
C ASP A 50 11.57 2.32 -0.68
N SER A 51 10.48 1.60 -0.93
CA SER A 51 10.46 0.51 -1.90
C SER A 51 9.06 0.22 -2.41
N ILE A 52 8.99 -0.37 -3.60
CA ILE A 52 7.75 -0.81 -4.24
C ILE A 52 7.90 -2.24 -4.77
N ARG A 53 6.86 -3.05 -4.60
CA ARG A 53 6.71 -4.41 -5.13
C ARG A 53 5.56 -4.46 -6.12
N VAL A 54 5.74 -5.18 -7.23
CA VAL A 54 4.74 -5.35 -8.29
C VAL A 54 4.20 -6.77 -8.24
N TYR A 55 2.87 -6.89 -8.14
CA TYR A 55 2.17 -8.17 -8.13
C TYR A 55 1.34 -8.36 -9.39
N THR A 56 1.39 -9.57 -9.93
CA THR A 56 0.77 -9.91 -11.21
C THR A 56 0.02 -11.23 -11.14
N THR A 57 -0.98 -11.37 -11.99
CA THR A 57 -1.56 -12.65 -12.37
C THR A 57 -0.91 -13.11 -13.68
N ILE A 58 -0.45 -14.36 -13.70
CA ILE A 58 0.18 -14.97 -14.88
C ILE A 58 -0.50 -16.30 -15.18
N ASP A 59 -0.50 -16.70 -16.44
CA ASP A 59 -1.00 -18.01 -16.85
C ASP A 59 -0.11 -18.64 -17.94
N ASN A 60 -0.57 -19.76 -18.48
CA ASN A 60 0.20 -20.54 -19.46
C ASN A 60 0.51 -19.75 -20.74
N THR A 61 -0.17 -18.64 -21.01
CA THR A 61 0.12 -17.76 -22.15
C THR A 61 1.17 -16.69 -21.83
N SER A 62 1.45 -16.41 -20.55
CA SER A 62 2.45 -15.41 -20.14
C SER A 62 3.90 -15.82 -20.43
N ALA A 63 4.16 -17.10 -20.74
CA ALA A 63 5.51 -17.61 -20.96
C ALA A 63 6.26 -16.82 -22.04
N GLY A 64 7.44 -16.30 -21.70
CA GLY A 64 8.31 -15.58 -22.65
C GLY A 64 7.90 -14.15 -22.97
N VAL A 65 6.85 -13.62 -22.32
CA VAL A 65 6.59 -12.18 -22.18
C VAL A 65 7.77 -11.54 -21.46
N ILE A 66 8.09 -10.28 -21.79
CA ILE A 66 9.13 -9.50 -21.13
C ILE A 66 8.57 -8.12 -20.78
N THR A 67 8.81 -7.70 -19.54
CA THR A 67 8.49 -6.35 -19.05
C THR A 67 9.73 -5.68 -18.49
N SER A 68 9.87 -4.37 -18.66
CA SER A 68 10.98 -3.60 -18.09
C SER A 68 10.49 -2.72 -16.95
N TYR A 69 11.26 -2.62 -15.87
CA TYR A 69 10.98 -1.84 -14.67
C TYR A 69 12.09 -0.83 -14.42
N SER A 70 11.74 0.44 -14.21
CA SER A 70 12.69 1.52 -13.92
C SER A 70 12.12 2.42 -12.82
N ALA A 71 12.77 2.41 -11.66
CA ALA A 71 12.47 3.34 -10.57
C ALA A 71 13.27 4.64 -10.76
N ASP A 72 12.62 5.79 -10.68
CA ASP A 72 13.23 7.14 -10.77
C ASP A 72 14.15 7.37 -11.98
N GLY A 73 13.85 6.70 -13.10
CA GLY A 73 14.65 6.80 -14.32
C GLY A 73 16.01 6.08 -14.25
N LEU A 74 16.24 5.22 -13.25
CA LEU A 74 17.38 4.32 -13.21
C LEU A 74 17.36 3.34 -14.40
N LEU A 75 18.51 2.70 -14.66
CA LEU A 75 18.63 1.70 -15.72
C LEU A 75 17.51 0.64 -15.59
N PRO A 76 16.70 0.40 -16.64
CA PRO A 76 15.62 -0.55 -16.56
C PRO A 76 16.12 -1.99 -16.35
N GLU A 77 15.43 -2.72 -15.48
CA GLU A 77 15.58 -4.17 -15.34
C GLU A 77 14.48 -4.88 -16.13
N GLU A 78 14.85 -5.84 -16.98
CA GLU A 78 13.90 -6.66 -17.72
C GLU A 78 13.61 -7.96 -16.97
N VAL A 79 12.32 -8.29 -16.83
CA VAL A 79 11.85 -9.55 -16.26
C VAL A 79 11.13 -10.35 -17.34
N ALA A 80 11.60 -11.58 -17.56
CA ALA A 80 10.98 -12.56 -18.43
C ALA A 80 10.07 -13.50 -17.63
N TYR A 81 8.86 -13.73 -18.13
CA TYR A 81 7.88 -14.55 -17.44
C TYR A 81 8.08 -16.05 -17.72
N PRO A 82 8.02 -16.91 -16.69
CA PRO A 82 8.26 -18.34 -16.83
C PRO A 82 7.08 -19.06 -17.46
N THR A 83 7.33 -20.30 -17.89
CA THR A 83 6.24 -21.23 -18.24
C THR A 83 5.55 -21.71 -16.98
N VAL A 84 4.23 -21.52 -16.92
CA VAL A 84 3.35 -22.07 -15.88
C VAL A 84 2.26 -22.92 -16.51
N GLN A 85 1.77 -23.93 -15.79
CA GLN A 85 0.72 -24.83 -16.31
C GLN A 85 -0.68 -24.31 -16.00
N GLU A 86 -0.83 -23.59 -14.90
CA GLU A 86 -2.09 -23.03 -14.42
C GLU A 86 -1.92 -21.55 -14.11
N ARG A 87 -3.07 -20.86 -13.96
CA ARG A 87 -3.08 -19.47 -13.55
C ARG A 87 -2.55 -19.33 -12.13
N MET A 88 -1.55 -18.49 -11.96
CA MET A 88 -1.02 -18.11 -10.66
C MET A 88 -1.48 -16.69 -10.35
N LEU A 89 -2.01 -16.47 -9.16
CA LEU A 89 -2.41 -15.17 -8.63
C LEU A 89 -1.31 -14.62 -7.71
N ASP A 90 -1.35 -13.34 -7.37
CA ASP A 90 -0.48 -12.74 -6.35
C ASP A 90 1.02 -12.96 -6.57
N ASN A 91 1.48 -13.01 -7.83
CA ASN A 91 2.89 -13.26 -8.13
C ASN A 91 3.70 -11.97 -7.99
N LEU A 92 4.56 -11.92 -6.98
CA LEU A 92 5.62 -10.92 -6.89
C LEU A 92 6.57 -11.12 -8.07
N ILE A 93 6.55 -10.20 -9.03
CA ILE A 93 7.38 -10.30 -10.23
C ILE A 93 8.62 -9.42 -10.17
N TRP A 94 8.52 -8.29 -9.47
CA TRP A 94 9.60 -7.33 -9.38
C TRP A 94 9.51 -6.53 -8.09
N GLN A 95 10.66 -6.15 -7.57
CA GLN A 95 10.80 -5.28 -6.41
C GLN A 95 11.91 -4.27 -6.69
N SER A 96 11.68 -3.01 -6.33
CA SER A 96 12.72 -1.98 -6.43
C SER A 96 13.89 -2.27 -5.48
N PRO A 97 15.08 -1.74 -5.77
CA PRO A 97 16.08 -1.50 -4.73
C PRO A 97 15.48 -0.66 -3.58
N ILE A 98 16.15 -0.65 -2.43
CA ILE A 98 15.83 0.29 -1.37
C ILE A 98 16.23 1.69 -1.85
N LEU A 99 15.27 2.61 -1.83
CA LEU A 99 15.39 4.00 -2.21
C LEU A 99 15.51 4.88 -0.95
N GLN A 100 15.76 6.18 -1.13
CA GLN A 100 15.66 7.13 -0.02
C GLN A 100 14.19 7.38 0.30
N PRO A 101 13.72 7.36 1.56
CA PRO A 101 12.31 7.61 1.86
C PRO A 101 11.80 8.91 1.26
N GLY A 102 10.74 8.84 0.43
CA GLY A 102 10.17 10.02 -0.22
C GLY A 102 9.22 9.68 -1.37
N ASP A 103 8.97 10.67 -2.22
CA ASP A 103 8.19 10.51 -3.45
C ASP A 103 9.04 9.92 -4.56
N HIS A 104 8.50 8.89 -5.22
CA HIS A 104 9.16 8.12 -6.27
C HIS A 104 8.22 7.81 -7.43
N THR A 105 8.84 7.37 -8.52
CA THR A 105 8.13 6.87 -9.69
C THR A 105 8.67 5.52 -10.13
N LEU A 106 7.78 4.62 -10.52
CA LEU A 106 8.10 3.37 -11.21
C LEU A 106 7.52 3.44 -12.61
N ARG A 107 8.37 3.35 -13.64
CA ARG A 107 7.95 3.13 -15.01
C ARG A 107 8.02 1.64 -15.35
N VAL A 108 6.91 1.09 -15.82
CA VAL A 108 6.82 -0.28 -16.34
C VAL A 108 6.46 -0.23 -17.82
N GLN A 109 7.09 -1.06 -18.64
CA GLN A 109 6.82 -1.13 -20.08
C GLN A 109 6.76 -2.58 -20.56
N ILE A 110 5.84 -2.86 -21.49
CA ILE A 110 5.78 -4.11 -22.25
C ILE A 110 6.92 -4.10 -23.28
N VAL A 111 7.89 -4.99 -23.11
CA VAL A 111 9.05 -5.13 -24.02
C VAL A 111 8.78 -6.20 -25.06
N LYS A 112 8.11 -7.29 -24.66
CA LYS A 112 7.78 -8.41 -25.54
C LYS A 112 6.50 -9.07 -25.08
N VAL A 113 5.66 -9.45 -26.03
CA VAL A 113 4.45 -10.27 -25.81
C VAL A 113 4.64 -11.66 -26.40
N ASN A 114 3.88 -12.64 -25.93
CA ASN A 114 3.88 -13.99 -26.45
C ASN A 114 2.83 -14.14 -27.57
N ASN A 115 3.29 -14.20 -28.81
CA ASN A 115 2.44 -14.43 -29.99
C ASN A 115 2.56 -15.87 -30.52
N GLY A 116 2.84 -16.83 -29.64
CA GLY A 116 2.97 -18.23 -30.00
C GLY A 116 1.71 -18.84 -30.60
N SER A 117 1.86 -19.92 -31.35
CA SER A 117 0.72 -20.67 -31.90
C SER A 117 -0.18 -21.18 -30.76
N GLY A 118 -1.48 -20.88 -30.82
CA GLY A 118 -2.45 -21.28 -29.81
C GLY A 118 -2.72 -20.22 -28.73
N VAL A 119 -2.03 -19.08 -28.76
CA VAL A 119 -2.38 -17.91 -27.94
C VAL A 119 -3.59 -17.21 -28.56
N GLY A 120 -4.67 -17.04 -27.79
CA GLY A 120 -5.89 -16.37 -28.22
C GLY A 120 -5.74 -14.85 -28.33
N SER A 121 -6.71 -14.19 -28.96
CA SER A 121 -6.74 -12.72 -29.00
C SER A 121 -6.88 -12.16 -27.59
N GLY A 122 -6.00 -11.24 -27.20
CA GLY A 122 -5.99 -10.64 -25.85
C GLY A 122 -5.20 -11.43 -24.81
N GLU A 123 -4.63 -12.57 -25.19
CA GLU A 123 -3.75 -13.39 -24.36
C GLU A 123 -2.28 -13.13 -24.71
N GLY A 124 -1.35 -13.86 -24.09
CA GLY A 124 0.07 -13.77 -24.42
C GLY A 124 0.76 -12.59 -23.75
N THR A 125 0.29 -12.23 -22.56
CA THR A 125 0.71 -11.04 -21.82
C THR A 125 0.79 -11.32 -20.32
N VAL A 126 1.09 -10.30 -19.53
CA VAL A 126 0.98 -10.30 -18.07
C VAL A 126 -0.17 -9.40 -17.63
N TRP A 127 -0.86 -9.81 -16.57
CA TRP A 127 -1.91 -9.03 -15.94
C TRP A 127 -1.40 -8.40 -14.63
N PHE A 128 -1.30 -7.07 -14.59
CA PHE A 128 -0.94 -6.33 -13.38
C PHE A 128 -2.15 -6.24 -12.46
N ASP A 129 -1.93 -6.49 -11.16
CA ASP A 129 -3.01 -6.64 -10.16
C ASP A 129 -2.90 -5.54 -9.09
N TYR A 130 -1.79 -5.48 -8.36
CA TYR A 130 -1.57 -4.45 -7.35
C TYR A 130 -0.10 -4.20 -7.06
N PHE A 131 0.13 -3.15 -6.27
CA PHE A 131 1.45 -2.69 -5.87
C PHE A 131 1.50 -2.55 -4.36
N VAL A 132 2.64 -2.94 -3.76
CA VAL A 132 2.87 -2.81 -2.32
C VAL A 132 4.04 -1.88 -2.10
N VAL A 133 3.79 -0.79 -1.38
CA VAL A 133 4.79 0.22 -1.01
C VAL A 133 5.14 0.05 0.46
N GLU A 134 6.43 0.12 0.75
CA GLU A 134 6.94 0.10 2.11
C GLU A 134 7.46 1.48 2.50
N ASP A 135 7.17 1.89 3.74
CA ASP A 135 7.69 3.12 4.33
C ASP A 135 8.23 2.84 5.76
N PRO A 136 9.54 3.00 5.99
CA PRO A 136 10.15 2.84 7.30
C PRO A 136 9.85 4.04 8.22
N ALA A 137 9.60 5.22 7.66
CA ALA A 137 9.49 6.50 8.38
C ALA A 137 8.10 6.78 8.98
N ALA A 138 7.05 6.06 8.56
CA ALA A 138 5.70 6.16 9.14
C ALA A 138 5.60 5.90 10.67
N THR A 139 6.71 5.53 11.34
CA THR A 139 6.76 5.40 12.80
C THR A 139 7.25 6.67 13.52
N ALA A 140 7.58 7.75 12.82
CA ALA A 140 8.03 8.99 13.43
C ALA A 140 7.36 10.22 12.79
N THR A 141 6.27 10.73 13.39
CA THR A 141 6.02 12.17 13.62
C THR A 141 4.75 12.38 14.45
N ALA A 142 4.93 12.76 15.70
CA ALA A 142 4.21 13.86 16.32
C ALA A 142 5.15 14.53 17.33
N THR A 143 6.03 15.39 16.84
CA THR A 143 6.84 16.28 17.69
C THR A 143 6.79 17.67 17.07
N PRO A 144 6.05 18.64 17.64
CA PRO A 144 6.06 20.00 17.12
C PRO A 144 7.35 20.71 17.57
N SER A 145 8.12 21.21 16.60
CA SER A 145 9.31 22.04 16.83
C SER A 145 8.93 23.48 17.15
N SER A 146 9.62 24.08 18.13
CA SER A 146 9.47 25.45 18.61
C SER A 146 9.93 26.54 17.62
N GLN A 147 9.17 27.64 17.57
CA GLN A 147 9.45 28.92 16.88
C GLN A 147 10.68 29.67 17.43
N PRO A 148 11.19 30.68 16.69
CA PRO A 148 10.96 32.10 17.08
C PRO A 148 10.79 33.02 15.82
N SER A 149 10.38 34.30 15.81
CA SER A 149 9.81 35.31 16.72
C SER A 149 9.54 36.57 15.87
N VAL A 150 8.36 37.20 15.92
CA VAL A 150 8.18 38.66 15.73
C VAL A 150 6.87 39.12 16.36
N ALA A 151 6.91 40.30 16.95
CA ALA A 151 6.02 40.81 17.99
C ALA A 151 4.87 41.72 17.49
N MET A 152 3.97 42.02 18.44
CA MET A 152 2.84 42.97 18.43
C MET A 152 1.60 42.51 17.64
N ASP A 153 0.34 42.59 18.10
CA ASP A 153 -0.24 43.27 19.26
C ASP A 153 -1.64 42.66 19.56
N HIS A 154 -2.03 42.68 20.83
CA HIS A 154 -3.40 42.58 21.37
C HIS A 154 -4.45 41.60 20.77
N TYR A 155 -4.64 40.43 21.41
CA TYR A 155 -5.99 39.99 21.81
C TYR A 155 -5.98 38.99 22.99
N LYS A 156 -6.94 39.24 23.90
CA LYS A 156 -7.38 38.52 25.11
C LYS A 156 -6.71 37.17 25.47
N ARG A 157 -6.14 37.15 26.68
CA ARG A 157 -5.78 35.96 27.47
C ARG A 157 -6.97 35.00 27.60
N ASN A 158 -6.80 33.76 27.12
CA ASN A 158 -7.50 32.59 27.65
C ASN A 158 -6.44 31.49 27.89
N ASN A 159 -6.28 31.09 29.15
CA ASN A 159 -5.37 30.04 29.58
C ASN A 159 -5.90 28.68 29.13
N VAL A 160 -5.42 28.15 28.01
CA VAL A 160 -5.63 26.74 27.65
C VAL A 160 -4.48 25.93 28.21
N ALA A 161 -4.54 25.71 29.52
CA ALA A 161 -3.67 24.80 30.27
C ALA A 161 -4.54 23.96 31.20
N ALA A 162 -5.41 23.10 30.65
CA ALA A 162 -6.27 22.21 31.46
C ALA A 162 -6.93 21.06 30.68
N ILE A 163 -6.38 20.53 29.59
CA ILE A 163 -7.03 19.41 28.86
C ILE A 163 -6.02 18.36 28.38
N VAL A 164 -5.17 17.84 29.28
CA VAL A 164 -4.56 16.49 29.12
C VAL A 164 -4.42 15.73 30.47
N GLY A 165 -4.59 16.38 31.63
CA GLY A 165 -4.45 15.72 32.95
C GLY A 165 -5.66 14.93 33.46
N GLY A 166 -6.80 14.94 32.77
CA GLY A 166 -8.07 14.42 33.30
C GLY A 166 -8.35 12.93 33.06
N THR A 167 -7.78 12.33 32.00
CA THR A 167 -8.15 10.96 31.59
C THR A 167 -7.51 9.89 32.45
N VAL A 168 -6.27 10.08 32.88
CA VAL A 168 -5.55 9.11 33.72
C VAL A 168 -6.15 9.08 35.14
N ALA A 169 -6.51 10.24 35.71
CA ALA A 169 -7.18 10.28 37.00
C ALA A 169 -8.59 9.67 36.96
N GLY A 170 -9.35 9.91 35.88
CA GLY A 170 -10.67 9.34 35.68
C GLY A 170 -10.67 7.81 35.61
N MET A 171 -9.72 7.21 34.88
CA MET A 171 -9.61 5.75 34.77
C MET A 171 -9.28 5.08 36.11
N VAL A 172 -8.41 5.69 36.92
CA VAL A 172 -8.07 5.15 38.25
C VAL A 172 -9.27 5.17 39.19
N VAL A 173 -10.08 6.24 39.19
CA VAL A 173 -11.29 6.31 40.03
C VAL A 173 -12.36 5.32 39.58
N ILE A 174 -12.56 5.16 38.26
CA ILE A 174 -13.54 4.20 37.73
C ILE A 174 -13.11 2.76 38.06
N LEU A 175 -11.85 2.40 37.86
CA LEU A 175 -11.34 1.08 38.21
C LEU A 175 -11.44 0.80 39.71
N ALA A 176 -11.10 1.78 40.56
CA ALA A 176 -11.26 1.64 42.01
C ALA A 176 -12.74 1.46 42.42
N GLY A 177 -13.66 2.17 41.77
CA GLY A 177 -15.10 2.02 41.98
C GLY A 177 -15.62 0.62 41.64
N VAL A 178 -15.22 0.07 40.49
CA VAL A 178 -15.62 -1.28 40.05
C VAL A 178 -15.10 -2.35 41.01
N VAL A 179 -13.84 -2.25 41.42
CA VAL A 179 -13.24 -3.17 42.39
C VAL A 179 -13.98 -3.14 43.72
N LEU A 180 -14.33 -1.94 44.21
CA LEU A 180 -15.04 -1.79 45.49
C LEU A 180 -16.47 -2.37 45.43
N VAL A 181 -17.19 -2.16 44.34
CA VAL A 181 -18.52 -2.78 44.12
C VAL A 181 -18.41 -4.29 44.06
N PHE A 182 -17.43 -4.83 43.34
CA PHE A 182 -17.19 -6.28 43.24
C PHE A 182 -16.93 -6.91 44.62
N PHE A 183 -16.08 -6.30 45.45
CA PHE A 183 -15.82 -6.79 46.80
C PHE A 183 -17.04 -6.68 47.72
N ARG A 184 -17.86 -5.62 47.59
CA ARG A 184 -19.12 -5.51 48.34
C ARG A 184 -20.15 -6.55 47.93
N ALA A 185 -20.27 -6.84 46.63
CA ALA A 185 -21.15 -7.88 46.12
C ALA A 185 -20.72 -9.27 46.62
N ARG A 186 -19.41 -9.58 46.56
CA ARG A 186 -18.86 -10.83 47.11
C ARG A 186 -19.10 -10.98 48.62
N ARG A 187 -18.95 -9.91 49.40
CA ARG A 187 -19.23 -9.95 50.85
C ARG A 187 -20.72 -10.14 51.16
N ARG A 188 -21.63 -9.70 50.28
CA ARG A 188 -23.08 -9.94 50.44
C ARG A 188 -23.47 -11.37 50.05
N ALA A 189 -22.79 -11.96 49.08
CA ALA A 189 -22.98 -13.37 48.70
C ALA A 189 -22.52 -14.36 49.79
N ALA A 190 -21.61 -13.95 50.68
CA ALA A 190 -21.12 -14.77 51.80
C ALA A 190 -22.00 -14.69 53.07
N LYS A 191 -23.23 -14.17 53.00
CA LYS A 191 -24.18 -14.14 54.12
C LYS A 191 -25.50 -14.88 53.86
N PHE A 192 -25.54 -15.74 52.84
CA PHE A 192 -26.63 -16.72 52.67
C PHE A 192 -26.04 -18.13 52.58
N TYR A 193 -25.56 -18.61 53.73
CA TYR A 193 -25.60 -20.00 54.16
C TYR A 193 -25.50 -20.04 55.69
#